data_AF-A0A4R5Q7R9-F1
#
_entry.id   AF-A0A4R5Q7R9-F1
#
_cell.length_a   1.000
_cell.length_b   1.000
_cell.length_c   1.000
_cell.angle_alpha   90.00
_cell.angle_beta   90.00
_cell.angle_gamma   90.00
#
_symmetry.space_group_name_H-M   'P 1'
#
loop_
_entity.id
_entity.type
_entity.pdbx_description
1 polymer ?
#
loop_
_entity_poly.entity_id
_entity_poly.type
_entity_poly.pdbx_seq_one_letter_code
_entity_poly.pdbx_strand_id
1 'polypeptide(L)'
;MAFKILEFHHSALGINGSEPGLAADRAFYRDVLGLPGDSKRQTLPGIPGLWINVGEIGQLRLVGGTQFQRLAKKGPDSRARLDALTIV
;
A
#
# COMPACT_ATOMS: atom_id res chain seq x y z
N MET A 1 -6.86 -32.19 -8.25
CA MET A 1 -7.69 -31.08 -8.78
C MET A 1 -6.81 -29.85 -8.84
N ALA A 2 -6.70 -29.19 -10.00
CA ALA A 2 -5.82 -28.03 -10.17
C ALA A 2 -6.61 -26.73 -9.97
N PHE A 3 -6.01 -25.76 -9.27
CA PHE A 3 -6.55 -24.42 -9.14
C PHE A 3 -6.02 -23.54 -10.27
N LYS A 4 -6.89 -22.68 -10.82
CA LYS A 4 -6.55 -21.68 -11.84
C LYS A 4 -6.55 -20.30 -11.19
N ILE A 5 -5.43 -19.59 -11.31
CA ILE A 5 -5.37 -18.16 -10.97
C ILE A 5 -6.04 -17.39 -12.12
N LEU A 6 -7.02 -16.55 -11.79
CA LEU A 6 -7.77 -15.78 -12.79
C LEU A 6 -7.08 -14.44 -13.07
N GLU A 7 -6.73 -13.71 -12.01
CA GLU A 7 -6.19 -12.35 -12.10
C GLU A 7 -5.49 -11.93 -10.80
N PHE A 8 -4.72 -10.85 -10.89
CA PHE A 8 -4.21 -10.15 -9.72
C PHE A 8 -5.29 -9.20 -9.20
N HIS A 9 -5.76 -9.42 -7.97
CA HIS A 9 -6.85 -8.64 -7.40
C HIS A 9 -6.42 -7.21 -6.96
N HIS A 10 -5.23 -7.09 -6.38
CA HIS A 10 -4.55 -5.82 -6.07
C HIS A 10 -3.14 -6.10 -5.57
N SER A 11 -2.27 -5.10 -5.68
CA SER A 11 -0.99 -5.09 -4.98
C SER A 11 -1.12 -4.39 -3.63
N ALA A 12 -0.36 -4.83 -2.64
CA ALA A 12 -0.29 -4.18 -1.33
C ALA A 12 1.13 -3.66 -1.06
N LEU A 13 1.22 -2.40 -0.64
CA LEU A 13 2.49 -1.72 -0.33
C LEU A 13 2.48 -1.19 1.10
N GLY A 14 3.62 -1.33 1.79
CA GLY A 14 3.82 -0.78 3.12
C GLY A 14 4.18 0.71 3.06
N ILE A 15 3.53 1.54 3.88
CA ILE A 15 3.77 2.99 3.95
C ILE A 15 3.92 3.48 5.41
N ASN A 16 4.31 4.75 5.57
CA ASN A 16 4.23 5.43 6.86
C ASN A 16 2.76 5.62 7.26
N GLY A 17 2.30 4.88 8.28
CA GLY A 17 0.91 4.92 8.75
C GLY A 17 0.54 6.08 9.67
N SER A 18 1.43 7.05 9.91
CA SER A 18 1.09 8.27 10.64
C SER A 18 0.09 9.13 9.87
N GLU A 19 -0.72 9.94 10.55
CA GLU A 19 -1.68 10.83 9.87
C GLU A 19 -1.03 11.77 8.84
N PRO A 20 0.13 12.42 9.13
CA PRO A 20 0.81 13.22 8.12
C PRO A 20 1.31 12.39 6.93
N GLY A 21 1.78 11.16 7.18
CA GLY A 21 2.21 10.23 6.13
C GLY A 21 1.05 9.85 5.21
N LEU A 22 -0.09 9.45 5.78
CA LEU A 22 -1.30 9.14 5.02
C LEU A 22 -1.82 10.34 4.21
N ALA A 23 -1.73 11.55 4.78
CA ALA A 23 -2.12 12.77 4.07
C ALA A 23 -1.20 13.04 2.87
N ALA A 24 0.12 12.88 3.05
CA ALA A 24 1.11 13.04 1.99
C ALA A 24 0.93 12.00 0.88
N ASP A 25 0.76 10.72 1.22
CA ASP A 25 0.50 9.67 0.24
C ASP A 25 -0.80 9.94 -0.52
N ARG A 26 -1.88 10.30 0.17
CA ARG A 26 -3.15 10.65 -0.48
C ARG A 26 -2.99 11.80 -1.47
N ALA A 27 -2.26 12.85 -1.09
CA ALA A 27 -1.99 13.99 -1.97
C ALA A 27 -1.14 13.58 -3.17
N PHE A 28 -0.09 12.78 -2.97
CA PHE A 28 0.74 12.29 -4.06
C PHE A 28 -0.06 11.49 -5.09
N TYR A 29 -0.78 10.45 -4.64
CA TYR A 29 -1.54 9.60 -5.56
C TYR A 29 -2.66 10.37 -6.27
N ARG A 30 -3.36 11.28 -5.57
CA ARG A 30 -4.44 12.08 -6.17
C ARG A 30 -3.93 13.21 -7.06
N ASP A 31 -3.03 14.04 -6.55
CA ASP A 31 -2.71 15.34 -7.14
C ASP A 31 -1.52 15.27 -8.11
N VAL A 32 -0.59 14.33 -7.89
CA VAL A 32 0.57 14.13 -8.78
C VAL A 32 0.25 13.08 -9.84
N LEU A 33 -0.31 11.93 -9.42
CA LEU A 33 -0.58 10.81 -10.33
C LEU A 33 -1.99 10.81 -10.93
N GLY A 34 -2.90 11.65 -10.43
CA GLY A 34 -4.29 11.67 -10.89
C GLY A 34 -5.08 10.40 -10.53
N LEU A 35 -4.60 9.62 -9.56
CA LEU A 35 -5.20 8.36 -9.14
C LEU A 35 -6.12 8.57 -7.93
N PRO A 36 -7.45 8.45 -8.11
CA PRO A 36 -8.39 8.72 -7.04
C PRO A 36 -8.39 7.59 -5.99
N GLY A 37 -8.65 7.98 -4.74
CA GLY A 37 -8.94 7.01 -3.69
C GLY A 37 -10.28 6.30 -3.91
N ASP A 38 -10.37 5.04 -3.50
CA ASP A 38 -11.62 4.27 -3.54
C ASP A 38 -12.45 4.52 -2.27
N SER A 39 -13.50 5.35 -2.39
CA SER A 39 -14.41 5.65 -1.29
C SER A 39 -15.37 4.51 -0.95
N LYS A 40 -15.47 3.48 -1.79
CA LYS A 40 -16.33 2.31 -1.53
C LYS A 40 -15.65 1.30 -0.60
N ARG A 41 -14.33 1.43 -0.40
CA ARG A 41 -13.57 0.53 0.46
C ARG A 41 -13.65 0.97 1.91
N GLN A 42 -13.89 0.00 2.78
CA GLN A 42 -13.91 0.23 4.22
C GLN A 42 -12.53 0.61 4.75
N THR A 43 -12.53 1.52 5.71
CA THR A 43 -11.36 1.74 6.56
C THR A 43 -11.29 0.61 7.58
N LEU A 44 -10.13 -0.02 7.71
CA LEU A 44 -9.93 -1.13 8.64
C LEU A 44 -9.45 -0.57 10.00
N PRO A 45 -10.19 -0.79 11.09
CA PRO A 45 -9.77 -0.32 12.42
C PRO A 45 -8.38 -0.84 12.80
N GLY A 46 -7.52 0.06 13.28
CA GLY A 46 -6.15 -0.27 13.70
C GLY A 46 -5.16 -0.55 12.56
N ILE A 47 -5.60 -0.45 11.30
CA ILE A 47 -4.74 -0.62 10.12
C ILE A 47 -4.83 0.67 9.29
N PRO A 48 -3.99 1.68 9.56
CA PRO A 48 -3.94 2.89 8.74
C PRO A 48 -3.65 2.51 7.29
N GLY A 49 -4.26 3.18 6.32
CA GLY A 49 -4.04 2.85 4.92
C GLY A 49 -4.99 3.55 3.96
N LEU A 50 -4.75 3.33 2.67
CA LEU A 50 -5.49 3.92 1.56
C LEU A 50 -5.78 2.84 0.52
N TRP A 51 -6.90 3.00 -0.17
CA TRP A 51 -7.23 2.24 -1.37
C TRP A 51 -7.19 3.22 -2.54
N ILE A 52 -6.37 2.94 -3.55
CA ILE A 52 -6.17 3.81 -4.72
C ILE A 52 -6.61 3.05 -5.97
N ASN A 53 -7.48 3.65 -6.77
CA ASN A 53 -7.90 3.07 -8.05
C ASN A 53 -6.85 3.32 -9.12
N VAL A 54 -6.54 2.29 -9.91
CA VAL A 54 -5.58 2.36 -11.02
C VAL A 54 -6.33 2.07 -12.32
N GLY A 55 -6.84 3.13 -12.94
CA GLY A 55 -7.72 3.03 -14.11
C GLY A 55 -8.94 2.14 -13.84
N GLU A 56 -9.34 1.36 -14.84
CA GLU A 56 -10.45 0.41 -14.75
C GLU A 56 -10.01 -1.00 -14.33
N ILE A 57 -8.70 -1.24 -14.27
CA ILE A 57 -8.12 -2.59 -14.28
C ILE A 57 -7.62 -3.06 -12.91
N GLY A 58 -7.49 -2.15 -11.94
CA GLY A 58 -6.83 -2.54 -10.70
C GLY A 58 -6.95 -1.55 -9.57
N GLN A 59 -6.42 -2.00 -8.45
CA GLN A 59 -6.41 -1.26 -7.20
C GLN A 59 -5.09 -1.47 -6.48
N LEU A 60 -4.64 -0.43 -5.80
CA LEU A 60 -3.50 -0.47 -4.91
C LEU A 60 -3.98 -0.33 -3.46
N ARG A 61 -3.48 -1.20 -2.60
CA ARG A 61 -3.70 -1.10 -1.16
C ARG A 61 -2.44 -0.58 -0.48
N LEU A 62 -2.47 0.67 -0.05
CA LEU A 62 -1.44 1.23 0.79
C LEU A 62 -1.74 0.89 2.24
N VAL A 63 -0.81 0.28 2.94
CA VAL A 63 -1.01 -0.22 4.29
C VAL A 63 0.07 0.34 5.20
N GLY A 64 -0.35 1.20 6.11
CA GLY A 64 0.46 1.69 7.20
C GLY A 64 0.55 0.68 8.35
N GLY A 65 1.53 0.92 9.22
CA GLY A 65 1.75 0.15 10.44
C GLY A 65 2.78 -0.97 10.28
N THR A 66 2.89 -1.81 11.31
CA THR A 66 3.99 -2.78 11.42
C THR A 66 3.74 -4.11 10.70
N GLN A 67 2.63 -4.24 9.98
CA GLN A 67 2.21 -5.50 9.37
C GLN A 67 3.21 -6.02 8.32
N PHE A 68 3.79 -5.13 7.52
CA PHE A 68 4.84 -5.47 6.53
C PHE A 68 6.25 -5.52 7.13
N GLN A 69 6.46 -4.88 8.29
CA GLN A 69 7.76 -4.80 8.94
C GLN A 69 8.25 -6.15 9.50
N ARG A 70 7.39 -7.17 9.63
CA ARG A 70 7.80 -8.51 10.06
C ARG A 70 8.52 -9.31 8.98
N LEU A 71 8.33 -8.98 7.70
CA LEU A 71 8.98 -9.66 6.58
C LEU A 71 10.38 -9.09 6.28
N ALA A 72 10.59 -7.78 6.49
CA ALA A 72 11.86 -7.10 6.24
C ALA A 72 12.99 -7.45 7.23
N LYS A 73 12.67 -8.04 8.40
CA LYS A 73 13.64 -8.29 9.49
C LYS A 73 14.42 -9.62 9.38
N LYS A 74 14.25 -10.41 8.31
CA LYS A 74 14.78 -11.79 8.20
C LYS A 74 16.00 -11.96 7.27
N GLY A 75 16.74 -10.88 6.99
CA GLY A 75 18.00 -10.94 6.24
C GLY A 75 19.21 -10.60 7.12
N PRO A 76 20.39 -11.22 6.92
CA PRO A 76 21.60 -10.92 7.68
C PRO A 76 22.05 -9.44 7.59
N ASP A 77 21.61 -8.70 6.57
CA ASP A 77 21.92 -7.28 6.36
C ASP A 77 20.81 -6.30 6.77
N SER A 78 19.82 -6.73 7.57
CA SER A 78 18.59 -5.98 7.85
C SER A 78 18.72 -4.74 8.78
N ARG A 79 19.91 -4.12 8.85
CA ARG A 79 20.07 -2.78 9.45
C ARG A 79 19.77 -1.70 8.41
N ALA A 80 18.59 -1.13 8.56
CA ALA A 80 18.25 0.25 8.21
C ALA A 80 18.42 0.64 6.73
N ARG A 81 17.32 0.50 5.97
CA ARG A 81 16.68 1.61 5.25
C ARG A 81 15.35 1.10 4.72
N LEU A 82 14.27 1.46 5.43
CA LEU A 82 12.90 1.31 4.93
C LEU A 82 12.50 2.53 4.08
N ASP A 83 13.48 3.24 3.55
CA ASP A 83 13.32 4.41 2.68
C ASP A 83 13.22 3.97 1.20
N ALA A 84 13.36 2.67 0.92
CA ALA A 84 13.44 2.09 -0.42
C ALA A 84 12.41 0.97 -0.61
N LEU A 85 11.13 1.28 -0.45
CA LEU A 85 10.09 0.67 -1.28
C LEU A 85 9.00 1.70 -1.61
N THR A 86 9.43 2.93 -1.88
CA THR A 86 8.68 3.84 -2.74
C THR A 86 8.93 3.37 -4.16
N ILE A 87 7.94 2.72 -4.79
CA ILE A 87 7.94 2.62 -6.26
C ILE A 87 7.72 4.06 -6.73
N VAL A 88 8.79 4.69 -7.22
CA VAL A 88 8.70 5.87 -8.09
C VAL A 88 8.24 5.39 -9.46
#